data_AF-A0A5N6KUC6-F1
#
_entry.id   AF-A0A5N6KUC6-F1
#
_cell.length_a   1.000
_cell.length_b   1.000
_cell.length_c   1.000
_cell.angle_alpha   90.00
_cell.angle_beta   90.00
_cell.angle_gamma   90.00
#
_symmetry.space_group_name_H-M   'P 1'
#
loop_
_entity.id
_entity.type
_entity.pdbx_description
1 polymer ?
#
loop_
_entity_poly.entity_id
_entity_poly.type
_entity_poly.pdbx_seq_one_letter_code
_entity_poly.pdbx_strand_id
1 'polypeptide(L)'
;MASTMIDEPLALVSFLDKVVKLPRSPPALYMDLEGISLSRDGSICIIQVYLPTESHAYLIDICGLDSAAFSTPCSTHETLKSVLEDATIPKVFFDVRNDSDALHAHFRVKLAGVQDLQVMEVATRPLNRRRNVNGLARCIKHDAELSAPEKFRWNAVKDKGVKLFAPEEGGSYEVFRVRPLHEDIQLYCVQDVTLLPTLYNRYRATLSSDQWAEVLAFSENRAVFARFPDYEPNSRQKVFSPWWPESNDYQLRAAAAKLKSDAAATPSKDATALPKEAGSVTESSLDALAARTSRISVTDKNLAEPDS
;
A
#
# COMPACT_ATOMS: atom_id res chain seq x y z
N MET A 1 23.44 -4.36 5.96
CA MET A 1 22.19 -4.20 6.73
C MET A 1 21.81 -5.56 7.25
N ALA A 2 21.38 -5.65 8.50
CA ALA A 2 20.97 -6.92 9.08
C ALA A 2 19.50 -7.21 8.73
N SER A 3 19.19 -8.48 8.52
CA SER A 3 17.83 -8.95 8.28
C SER A 3 17.55 -10.26 8.99
N THR A 4 16.27 -10.52 9.27
CA THR A 4 15.82 -11.78 9.87
C THR A 4 14.69 -12.35 9.03
N MET A 5 14.84 -13.60 8.62
CA MET A 5 13.74 -14.40 8.09
C MET A 5 12.82 -14.82 9.24
N ILE A 6 11.51 -14.63 9.06
CA ILE A 6 10.47 -15.10 9.96
C ILE A 6 9.70 -16.18 9.19
N ASP A 7 10.13 -17.41 9.36
CA ASP A 7 9.59 -18.62 8.71
C ASP A 7 8.91 -19.58 9.70
N GLU A 8 8.95 -19.27 11.00
CA GLU A 8 8.35 -20.06 12.07
C GLU A 8 7.37 -19.25 12.92
N PRO A 9 6.25 -19.83 13.40
CA PRO A 9 5.25 -19.13 14.20
C PRO A 9 5.81 -18.46 15.47
N LEU A 10 6.79 -19.10 16.13
CA LEU A 10 7.39 -18.55 17.35
C LEU A 10 8.23 -17.27 17.07
N ALA A 11 8.89 -17.22 15.91
CA ALA A 11 9.61 -16.04 15.46
C ALA A 11 8.63 -14.91 15.12
N LEU A 12 7.48 -15.26 14.52
CA LEU A 12 6.41 -14.31 14.23
C LEU A 12 5.81 -13.72 15.50
N VAL A 13 5.52 -14.54 16.51
CA VAL A 13 5.05 -14.08 17.83
C VAL A 13 6.04 -13.08 18.43
N SER A 14 7.34 -13.44 18.44
CA SER A 14 8.39 -12.58 18.98
C SER A 14 8.50 -11.24 18.23
N PHE A 15 8.30 -11.26 16.91
CA PHE A 15 8.24 -10.05 16.10
C PHE A 15 7.01 -9.19 16.44
N LEU A 16 5.81 -9.78 16.51
CA LEU A 16 4.57 -9.06 16.81
C LEU A 16 4.57 -8.46 18.23
N ASP A 17 5.10 -9.18 19.22
CA ASP A 17 5.27 -8.69 20.60
C ASP A 17 6.12 -7.42 20.70
N LYS A 18 7.00 -7.19 19.73
CA LYS A 18 7.75 -5.94 19.57
C LYS A 18 6.88 -4.90 18.85
N VAL A 19 6.31 -5.25 17.70
CA VAL A 19 5.54 -4.34 16.83
C VAL A 19 4.40 -3.65 17.58
N VAL A 20 3.63 -4.38 18.39
CA VAL A 20 2.47 -3.81 19.11
C VAL A 20 2.85 -2.73 20.14
N LYS A 21 4.12 -2.73 20.59
CA LYS A 21 4.66 -1.77 21.56
C LYS A 21 5.35 -0.57 20.92
N LEU A 22 5.51 -0.57 19.59
CA LEU A 22 6.21 0.51 18.89
C LEU A 22 5.39 1.81 18.92
N PRO A 23 6.08 2.97 18.93
CA PRO A 23 5.40 4.25 18.83
C PRO A 23 4.66 4.38 17.49
N ARG A 24 3.52 5.07 17.51
CA ARG A 24 2.73 5.34 16.30
C ARG A 24 3.22 6.57 15.53
N SER A 25 4.03 7.43 16.15
CA SER A 25 4.58 8.65 15.54
C SER A 25 6.03 8.90 15.99
N PRO A 26 6.99 9.08 15.06
CA PRO A 26 6.84 8.84 13.62
C PRO A 26 6.48 7.37 13.32
N PRO A 27 5.99 7.04 12.11
CA PRO A 27 5.67 5.66 11.73
C PRO A 27 6.84 4.72 11.97
N ALA A 28 6.56 3.54 12.51
CA ALA A 28 7.57 2.53 12.81
C ALA A 28 7.65 1.41 11.77
N LEU A 29 6.60 1.21 10.96
CA LEU A 29 6.49 0.11 10.01
C LEU A 29 6.62 0.61 8.58
N TYR A 30 7.71 0.21 7.91
CA TYR A 30 7.95 0.46 6.49
C TYR A 30 7.91 -0.87 5.76
N MET A 31 6.98 -1.01 4.83
CA MET A 31 6.54 -2.31 4.35
C MET A 31 6.50 -2.36 2.83
N ASP A 32 6.71 -3.55 2.33
CA ASP A 32 6.54 -3.92 0.93
C ASP A 32 6.23 -5.42 0.85
N LEU A 33 5.67 -5.89 -0.27
CA LEU A 33 5.37 -7.29 -0.50
C LEU A 33 6.06 -7.78 -1.76
N GLU A 34 6.47 -9.05 -1.74
CA GLU A 34 6.98 -9.71 -2.94
C GLU A 34 6.32 -11.08 -3.15
N GLY A 35 6.19 -11.47 -4.41
CA GLY A 35 5.60 -12.75 -4.76
C GLY A 35 5.40 -12.95 -6.27
N ILE A 36 4.56 -13.92 -6.61
CA ILE A 36 4.29 -14.27 -8.01
C ILE A 36 3.18 -13.39 -8.55
N SER A 37 3.48 -12.57 -9.57
CA SER A 37 2.51 -11.68 -10.21
C SER A 37 1.64 -10.93 -9.18
N LEU A 38 2.29 -10.30 -8.20
CA LEU A 38 1.69 -9.77 -6.95
C LEU A 38 0.39 -8.98 -7.20
N SER A 39 -0.73 -9.63 -6.92
CA SER A 39 -2.10 -9.16 -7.05
C SER A 39 -3.06 -10.28 -6.61
N ARG A 40 -4.37 -10.10 -6.78
CA ARG A 40 -5.40 -11.13 -6.63
C ARG A 40 -5.20 -12.38 -7.50
N ASP A 41 -4.57 -12.22 -8.66
CA ASP A 41 -4.37 -13.32 -9.63
C ASP A 41 -3.05 -14.06 -9.39
N GLY A 42 -2.23 -13.54 -8.48
CA GLY A 42 -0.92 -14.05 -8.14
C GLY A 42 -0.86 -14.66 -6.75
N SER A 43 0.23 -14.39 -6.03
CA SER A 43 0.39 -14.80 -4.63
C SER A 43 1.37 -13.93 -3.88
N ILE A 44 1.21 -13.84 -2.57
CA ILE A 44 2.21 -13.23 -1.67
C ILE A 44 3.18 -14.32 -1.22
N CYS A 45 4.47 -14.07 -1.35
CA CYS A 45 5.52 -14.98 -0.88
C CYS A 45 6.27 -14.41 0.33
N ILE A 46 6.44 -13.09 0.39
CA ILE A 46 7.20 -12.41 1.42
C ILE A 46 6.49 -11.11 1.78
N ILE A 47 6.36 -10.81 3.08
CA ILE A 47 6.11 -9.45 3.56
C ILE A 47 7.42 -8.92 4.13
N GLN A 48 7.87 -7.78 3.65
CA GLN A 48 9.02 -7.07 4.20
C GLN A 48 8.55 -6.04 5.23
N VAL A 49 9.26 -5.97 6.36
CA VAL A 49 9.05 -4.92 7.37
C VAL A 49 10.39 -4.38 7.82
N TYR A 50 10.66 -3.11 7.53
CA TYR A 50 11.81 -2.40 8.06
C TYR A 50 11.43 -1.59 9.31
N LEU A 51 12.17 -1.79 10.40
CA LEU A 51 12.05 -1.05 11.64
C LEU A 51 13.22 -0.06 11.76
N PRO A 52 13.02 1.26 11.56
CA PRO A 52 14.12 2.23 11.57
C PRO A 52 14.83 2.33 12.91
N THR A 53 14.10 2.14 14.02
CA THR A 53 14.64 2.18 15.38
C THR A 53 15.68 1.10 15.64
N GLU A 54 15.62 -0.01 14.90
CA GLU A 54 16.56 -1.12 14.98
C GLU A 54 17.54 -1.14 13.80
N SER A 55 17.29 -0.32 12.76
CA SER A 55 17.98 -0.40 11.47
C SER A 55 17.97 -1.82 10.90
N HIS A 56 16.84 -2.53 11.06
CA HIS A 56 16.71 -3.96 10.81
C HIS A 56 15.49 -4.27 9.95
N ALA A 57 15.66 -5.18 8.99
CA ALA A 57 14.58 -5.66 8.13
C ALA A 57 14.13 -7.07 8.55
N TYR A 58 12.83 -7.29 8.58
CA TYR A 58 12.21 -8.58 8.82
C TYR A 58 11.54 -9.04 7.53
N LEU A 59 11.85 -10.27 7.09
CA LEU A 59 11.24 -10.91 5.93
C LEU A 59 10.31 -12.00 6.43
N ILE A 60 9.00 -11.77 6.41
CA ILE A 60 8.01 -12.74 6.85
C ILE A 60 7.71 -13.69 5.68
N ASP A 61 8.03 -14.96 5.85
CA ASP A 61 7.82 -16.00 4.84
C ASP A 61 6.35 -16.41 4.77
N ILE A 62 5.60 -15.79 3.86
CA ILE A 62 4.19 -16.09 3.65
C ILE A 62 3.99 -17.43 2.92
N CYS A 63 4.95 -17.91 2.14
CA CYS A 63 4.85 -19.25 1.54
C CYS A 63 4.95 -20.37 2.57
N GLY A 64 5.85 -20.21 3.55
CA GLY A 64 6.03 -21.19 4.62
C GLY A 64 4.92 -21.12 5.66
N LEU A 65 4.59 -19.91 6.13
CA LEU A 65 3.61 -19.71 7.19
C LEU A 65 2.16 -19.74 6.70
N ASP A 66 1.91 -19.33 5.45
CA ASP A 66 0.58 -19.26 4.84
C ASP A 66 -0.45 -18.58 5.77
N SER A 67 -1.59 -19.21 6.03
CA SER A 67 -2.63 -18.70 6.93
C SER A 67 -2.14 -18.43 8.35
N ALA A 68 -1.14 -19.18 8.83
CA ALA A 68 -0.59 -19.01 10.18
C ALA A 68 0.09 -17.64 10.34
N ALA A 69 0.61 -17.04 9.27
CA ALA A 69 1.15 -15.68 9.29
C ALA A 69 0.12 -14.65 9.79
N PHE A 70 -1.16 -14.88 9.53
CA PHE A 70 -2.24 -13.93 9.79
C PHE A 70 -3.14 -14.34 10.96
N SER A 71 -3.14 -15.61 11.35
CA SER A 71 -3.95 -16.14 12.44
C SER A 71 -3.19 -16.37 13.75
N THR A 72 -1.86 -16.36 13.75
CA THR A 72 -1.06 -16.59 14.97
C THR A 72 -1.09 -15.35 15.86
N PRO A 73 -1.62 -15.44 17.09
CA PRO A 73 -1.65 -14.33 18.02
C PRO A 73 -0.32 -14.19 18.77
N CYS A 74 0.09 -12.96 19.05
CA CYS A 74 1.17 -12.65 19.96
C CYS A 74 0.71 -12.70 21.43
N SER A 75 1.59 -12.36 22.37
CA SER A 75 1.31 -12.43 23.81
C SER A 75 0.15 -11.53 24.28
N THR A 76 -0.15 -10.47 23.53
CA THR A 76 -1.25 -9.53 23.79
C THR A 76 -2.50 -9.80 22.93
N HIS A 77 -2.53 -10.94 22.23
CA HIS A 77 -3.62 -11.44 21.38
C HIS A 77 -3.80 -10.78 20.00
N GLU A 78 -2.97 -9.80 19.62
CA GLU A 78 -2.94 -9.28 18.26
C GLU A 78 -2.27 -10.28 17.30
N THR A 79 -2.74 -10.31 16.04
CA THR A 79 -2.11 -11.04 14.95
C THR A 79 -1.51 -10.07 13.94
N LEU A 80 -0.72 -10.56 12.97
CA LEU A 80 -0.28 -9.71 11.86
C LEU A 80 -1.47 -9.09 11.12
N LYS A 81 -2.56 -9.85 10.95
CA LYS A 81 -3.80 -9.34 10.35
C LYS A 81 -4.38 -8.17 11.15
N SER A 82 -4.56 -8.31 12.47
CA SER A 82 -5.13 -7.21 13.25
C SER A 82 -4.23 -5.97 13.25
N VAL A 83 -2.91 -6.14 13.21
CA VAL A 83 -1.95 -5.02 13.07
C VAL A 83 -2.08 -4.32 11.70
N LEU A 84 -2.22 -5.08 10.62
CA LEU A 84 -2.41 -4.54 9.27
C LEU A 84 -3.78 -3.84 9.12
N GLU A 85 -4.82 -4.33 9.80
CA GLU A 85 -6.18 -3.78 9.78
C GLU A 85 -6.38 -2.60 10.76
N ASP A 86 -5.48 -2.37 11.72
CA ASP A 86 -5.59 -1.26 12.67
C ASP A 86 -5.21 0.09 12.03
N ALA A 87 -6.20 0.95 11.82
CA ALA A 87 -6.02 2.29 11.27
C ALA A 87 -5.19 3.23 12.16
N THR A 88 -5.02 2.90 13.45
CA THR A 88 -4.21 3.66 14.41
C THR A 88 -2.73 3.26 14.39
N ILE A 89 -2.36 2.22 13.66
CA ILE A 89 -0.97 1.84 13.38
C ILE A 89 -0.62 2.35 11.98
N PRO A 90 0.26 3.35 11.84
CA PRO A 90 0.75 3.76 10.54
C PRO A 90 1.61 2.71 9.88
N LYS A 91 1.24 2.32 8.65
CA LYS A 91 2.07 1.50 7.77
C LYS A 91 2.49 2.33 6.55
N VAL A 92 3.79 2.48 6.36
CA VAL A 92 4.35 3.21 5.22
C VAL A 92 4.64 2.23 4.09
N PHE A 93 3.99 2.44 2.95
CA PHE A 93 4.19 1.67 1.71
C PHE A 93 4.65 2.60 0.60
N PHE A 94 5.24 2.05 -0.46
CA PHE A 94 5.39 2.78 -1.73
C PHE A 94 4.44 2.15 -2.77
N ASP A 95 3.39 2.87 -3.16
CA ASP A 95 2.39 2.36 -4.12
C ASP A 95 1.61 1.12 -3.65
N VAL A 96 0.81 1.29 -2.59
CA VAL A 96 0.11 0.20 -1.85
C VAL A 96 -0.92 -0.62 -2.66
N ARG A 97 -1.21 -0.23 -3.91
CA ARG A 97 -2.42 -0.69 -4.61
C ARG A 97 -2.41 -2.21 -4.86
N ASN A 98 -1.29 -2.77 -5.32
CA ASN A 98 -1.20 -4.22 -5.54
C ASN A 98 -1.02 -5.00 -4.23
N ASP A 99 -0.34 -4.43 -3.24
CA ASP A 99 -0.16 -5.03 -1.92
C ASP A 99 -1.52 -5.24 -1.24
N SER A 100 -2.35 -4.20 -1.27
CA SER A 100 -3.67 -4.23 -0.65
C SER A 100 -4.62 -5.19 -1.38
N ASP A 101 -4.58 -5.23 -2.71
CA ASP A 101 -5.33 -6.19 -3.52
C ASP A 101 -4.94 -7.63 -3.17
N ALA A 102 -3.64 -7.94 -3.15
CA ALA A 102 -3.13 -9.27 -2.83
C ALA A 102 -3.50 -9.68 -1.39
N LEU A 103 -3.29 -8.79 -0.41
CA LEU A 103 -3.61 -9.04 1.00
C LEU A 103 -5.09 -9.36 1.20
N HIS A 104 -5.98 -8.63 0.53
CA HIS A 104 -7.41 -8.86 0.63
C HIS A 104 -7.86 -10.11 -0.12
N ALA A 105 -7.39 -10.33 -1.34
CA ALA A 105 -7.79 -11.45 -2.17
C ALA A 105 -7.40 -12.80 -1.55
N HIS A 106 -6.16 -12.90 -1.06
CA HIS A 106 -5.59 -14.16 -0.57
C HIS A 106 -5.87 -14.42 0.92
N PHE A 107 -5.84 -13.38 1.76
CA PHE A 107 -5.89 -13.55 3.22
C PHE A 107 -7.02 -12.76 3.92
N ARG A 108 -7.89 -12.13 3.13
CA ARG A 108 -9.02 -11.30 3.63
C ARG A 108 -8.55 -10.21 4.59
N VAL A 109 -7.35 -9.67 4.39
CA VAL A 109 -6.80 -8.58 5.18
C VAL A 109 -7.29 -7.25 4.61
N LYS A 110 -8.00 -6.48 5.43
CA LYS A 110 -8.47 -5.13 5.11
C LYS A 110 -7.43 -4.09 5.54
N LEU A 111 -6.34 -3.98 4.78
CA LEU A 111 -5.26 -3.05 5.08
C LEU A 111 -5.79 -1.62 5.32
N ALA A 112 -5.42 -1.02 6.45
CA ALA A 112 -5.86 0.32 6.87
C ALA A 112 -4.69 1.10 7.46
N GLY A 113 -4.81 2.42 7.69
CA GLY A 113 -3.74 3.21 8.32
C GLY A 113 -2.50 3.37 7.43
N VAL A 114 -2.69 3.35 6.12
CA VAL A 114 -1.62 3.42 5.12
C VAL A 114 -1.14 4.86 4.92
N GLN A 115 0.17 5.02 4.77
CA GLN A 115 0.82 6.25 4.31
C GLN A 115 1.63 5.93 3.05
N ASP A 116 1.07 6.25 1.88
CA ASP A 116 1.67 5.90 0.59
C ASP A 116 2.72 6.94 0.17
N LEU A 117 3.99 6.53 0.14
CA LEU A 117 5.13 7.38 -0.21
C LEU A 117 5.09 7.89 -1.65
N GLN A 118 4.49 7.14 -2.57
CA GLN A 118 4.33 7.60 -3.95
C GLN A 118 3.35 8.78 -4.02
N VAL A 119 2.30 8.76 -3.18
CA VAL A 119 1.34 9.86 -3.03
C VAL A 119 2.00 11.05 -2.34
N MET A 120 2.79 10.80 -1.28
CA MET A 120 3.57 11.84 -0.59
C MET A 120 4.50 12.56 -1.57
N GLU A 121 5.25 11.82 -2.38
CA GLU A 121 6.18 12.38 -3.36
C GLU A 121 5.46 13.30 -4.35
N VAL A 122 4.33 12.88 -4.93
CA VAL A 122 3.55 13.74 -5.84
C VAL A 122 3.07 15.00 -5.12
N ALA A 123 2.63 14.89 -3.87
CA ALA A 123 2.13 16.01 -3.08
C ALA A 123 3.21 17.06 -2.78
N THR A 124 4.50 16.71 -2.80
CA THR A 124 5.60 17.67 -2.67
C THR A 124 5.84 18.50 -3.94
N ARG A 125 5.38 18.02 -5.10
CA ARG A 125 5.66 18.67 -6.38
C ARG A 125 4.76 19.90 -6.61
N PRO A 126 5.20 20.86 -7.45
CA PRO A 126 4.31 21.90 -7.99
C PRO A 126 3.12 21.30 -8.74
N LEU A 127 1.95 21.96 -8.70
CA LEU A 127 0.69 21.45 -9.27
C LEU A 127 0.81 21.04 -10.75
N ASN A 128 1.54 21.81 -11.56
CA ASN A 128 1.75 21.53 -12.98
C ASN A 128 2.66 20.31 -13.26
N ARG A 129 3.22 19.67 -12.23
CA ARG A 129 4.07 18.46 -12.33
C ARG A 129 3.44 17.22 -11.65
N ARG A 130 2.14 17.28 -11.36
CA ARG A 130 1.38 16.19 -10.70
C ARG A 130 0.57 15.33 -11.66
N ARG A 131 0.91 15.27 -12.96
CA ARG A 131 0.17 14.40 -13.89
C ARG A 131 0.40 12.92 -13.59
N ASN A 132 1.67 12.52 -13.49
CA ASN A 132 2.08 11.11 -13.38
C ASN A 132 2.81 10.84 -12.06
N VAL A 133 2.68 9.62 -11.56
CA VAL A 133 3.48 9.13 -10.43
C VAL A 133 4.91 8.76 -10.87
N ASN A 134 5.85 8.75 -9.92
CA ASN A 134 7.20 8.22 -10.12
C ASN A 134 7.29 6.81 -9.51
N GLY A 135 8.10 5.93 -10.12
CA GLY A 135 8.47 4.66 -9.50
C GLY A 135 9.55 4.84 -8.43
N LEU A 136 9.64 3.88 -7.50
CA LEU A 136 10.53 3.94 -6.34
C LEU A 136 11.99 4.21 -6.72
N ALA A 137 12.51 3.52 -7.74
CA ALA A 137 13.90 3.71 -8.20
C ALA A 137 14.19 5.16 -8.62
N ARG A 138 13.22 5.86 -9.22
CA ARG A 138 13.36 7.27 -9.59
C ARG A 138 13.36 8.15 -8.34
N CYS A 139 12.45 7.89 -7.40
CA CYS A 139 12.41 8.62 -6.13
C CYS A 139 13.72 8.47 -5.35
N ILE A 140 14.23 7.24 -5.19
CA ILE A 140 15.53 7.00 -4.53
C ILE A 140 16.66 7.75 -5.23
N LYS A 141 16.74 7.68 -6.57
CA LYS A 141 17.81 8.33 -7.34
C LYS A 141 17.89 9.83 -7.09
N HIS A 142 16.74 10.50 -6.97
CA HIS A 142 16.66 11.96 -6.87
C HIS A 142 16.57 12.47 -5.42
N ASP A 143 15.95 11.71 -4.52
CA ASP A 143 15.49 12.22 -3.23
C ASP A 143 16.16 11.55 -2.01
N ALA A 144 16.77 10.37 -2.17
CA ALA A 144 17.42 9.67 -1.06
C ALA A 144 18.85 10.16 -0.74
N GLU A 145 19.36 11.18 -1.45
CA GLU A 145 20.68 11.81 -1.23
C GLU A 145 21.89 10.87 -1.22
N LEU A 146 21.77 9.67 -1.80
CA LEU A 146 22.88 8.72 -1.88
C LEU A 146 24.08 9.29 -2.64
N SER A 147 25.29 9.05 -2.11
CA SER A 147 26.56 9.30 -2.81
C SER A 147 26.69 8.41 -4.06
N ALA A 148 27.59 8.76 -4.98
CA ALA A 148 27.78 7.97 -6.20
C ALA A 148 28.17 6.50 -5.91
N PRO A 149 29.07 6.18 -4.96
CA PRO A 149 29.36 4.80 -4.59
C PRO A 149 28.14 4.06 -4.00
N GLU A 150 27.33 4.73 -3.19
CA GLU A 150 26.10 4.14 -2.64
C GLU A 150 25.08 3.84 -3.72
N LYS A 151 24.87 4.76 -4.67
CA LYS A 151 24.02 4.55 -5.84
C LYS A 151 24.47 3.37 -6.69
N PHE A 152 25.78 3.24 -6.90
CA PHE A 152 26.35 2.11 -7.64
C PHE A 152 26.05 0.77 -6.95
N ARG A 153 26.31 0.69 -5.64
CA ARG A 153 26.00 -0.52 -4.84
C ARG A 153 24.51 -0.81 -4.80
N TRP A 154 23.69 0.23 -4.69
CA TRP A 154 22.24 0.14 -4.68
C TRP A 154 21.71 -0.51 -5.95
N ASN A 155 22.10 0.03 -7.11
CA ASN A 155 21.69 -0.49 -8.40
C ASN A 155 22.23 -1.91 -8.62
N ALA A 156 23.48 -2.21 -8.21
CA ALA A 156 24.05 -3.53 -8.39
C ALA A 156 23.28 -4.64 -7.64
N VAL A 157 22.77 -4.37 -6.43
CA VAL A 157 21.90 -5.32 -5.70
C VAL A 157 20.56 -5.45 -6.42
N LYS A 158 19.97 -4.32 -6.84
CA LYS A 158 18.68 -4.31 -7.53
C LYS A 158 18.75 -5.12 -8.83
N ASP A 159 19.78 -4.89 -9.63
CA ASP A 159 19.99 -5.57 -10.91
C ASP A 159 20.18 -7.08 -10.74
N LYS A 160 20.86 -7.53 -9.68
CA LYS A 160 21.00 -8.96 -9.38
C LYS A 160 19.66 -9.59 -9.02
N GLY A 161 18.89 -8.96 -8.14
CA GLY A 161 17.57 -9.45 -7.74
C GLY A 161 16.60 -9.50 -8.93
N VAL A 162 16.50 -8.42 -9.69
CA VAL A 162 15.60 -8.32 -10.86
C VAL A 162 15.89 -9.42 -11.88
N LYS A 163 17.15 -9.69 -12.20
CA LYS A 163 17.53 -10.78 -13.14
C LYS A 163 17.06 -12.17 -12.71
N LEU A 164 16.85 -12.39 -11.41
CA LEU A 164 16.41 -13.68 -10.90
C LEU A 164 14.89 -13.85 -11.02
N PHE A 165 14.10 -12.78 -10.87
CA PHE A 165 12.63 -12.89 -10.87
C PHE A 165 11.94 -12.37 -12.14
N ALA A 166 12.54 -11.42 -12.86
CA ALA A 166 11.91 -10.75 -14.00
C ALA A 166 12.02 -11.62 -15.28
N PRO A 167 10.90 -12.09 -15.87
CA PRO A 167 10.93 -12.92 -17.07
C PRO A 167 11.63 -12.28 -18.27
N GLU A 168 11.51 -10.97 -18.43
CA GLU A 168 12.17 -10.20 -19.49
C GLU A 168 13.70 -10.16 -19.38
N GLU A 169 14.25 -10.44 -18.19
CA GLU A 169 15.69 -10.54 -17.92
C GLU A 169 16.16 -12.01 -17.83
N GLY A 170 15.28 -12.97 -18.16
CA GLY A 170 15.56 -14.41 -18.09
C GLY A 170 15.29 -15.06 -16.72
N GLY A 171 14.71 -14.31 -15.79
CA GLY A 171 14.30 -14.79 -14.47
C GLY A 171 12.91 -15.44 -14.45
N SER A 172 12.44 -15.78 -13.25
CA SER A 172 11.08 -16.25 -13.04
C SER A 172 10.58 -15.85 -11.67
N TYR A 173 9.34 -15.35 -11.60
CA TYR A 173 8.70 -15.01 -10.33
C TYR A 173 8.62 -16.20 -9.35
N GLU A 174 8.72 -17.43 -9.84
CA GLU A 174 8.80 -18.64 -9.00
C GLU A 174 9.97 -18.62 -8.01
N VAL A 175 11.02 -17.83 -8.28
CA VAL A 175 12.15 -17.67 -7.36
C VAL A 175 11.72 -17.22 -5.96
N PHE A 176 10.63 -16.46 -5.84
CA PHE A 176 10.09 -16.03 -4.54
C PHE A 176 9.47 -17.17 -3.72
N ARG A 177 9.13 -18.31 -4.34
CA ARG A 177 8.62 -19.51 -3.65
C ARG A 177 9.70 -20.49 -3.23
N VAL A 178 10.88 -20.44 -3.86
CA VAL A 178 11.97 -21.38 -3.58
C VAL A 178 12.48 -21.21 -2.15
N ARG A 179 12.70 -22.32 -1.44
CA ARG A 179 13.25 -22.35 -0.08
C ARG A 179 14.49 -23.26 0.01
N PRO A 180 15.56 -22.87 0.74
CA PRO A 180 15.73 -21.56 1.38
C PRO A 180 15.75 -20.42 0.35
N LEU A 181 15.27 -19.24 0.74
CA LEU A 181 15.14 -18.11 -0.19
C LEU A 181 16.54 -17.67 -0.67
N HIS A 182 16.69 -17.47 -1.98
CA HIS A 182 17.97 -17.08 -2.56
C HIS A 182 18.52 -15.79 -1.93
N GLU A 183 19.82 -15.75 -1.60
CA GLU A 183 20.43 -14.63 -0.88
C GLU A 183 20.30 -13.29 -1.63
N ASP A 184 20.50 -13.28 -2.95
CA ASP A 184 20.31 -12.06 -3.75
C ASP A 184 18.83 -11.58 -3.75
N ILE A 185 17.85 -12.49 -3.62
CA ILE A 185 16.44 -12.11 -3.47
C ILE A 185 16.18 -11.54 -2.07
N GLN A 186 16.75 -12.15 -1.02
CA GLN A 186 16.68 -11.58 0.33
C GLN A 186 17.26 -10.17 0.36
N LEU A 187 18.44 -9.95 -0.22
CA LEU A 187 19.08 -8.64 -0.29
C LEU A 187 18.24 -7.63 -1.07
N TYR A 188 17.66 -8.04 -2.19
CA TYR A 188 16.73 -7.22 -2.97
C TYR A 188 15.53 -6.78 -2.11
N CYS A 189 14.83 -7.73 -1.46
CA CYS A 189 13.68 -7.46 -0.60
C CYS A 189 14.02 -6.50 0.56
N VAL A 190 15.17 -6.71 1.22
CA VAL A 190 15.65 -5.83 2.29
C VAL A 190 15.88 -4.41 1.77
N GLN A 191 16.46 -4.28 0.58
CA GLN A 191 16.78 -2.97 0.04
C GLN A 191 15.50 -2.20 -0.35
N ASP A 192 14.48 -2.82 -0.91
CA ASP A 192 13.28 -2.08 -1.34
C ASP A 192 12.54 -1.36 -0.18
N VAL A 193 12.69 -1.81 1.08
CA VAL A 193 12.16 -1.12 2.26
C VAL A 193 13.14 -0.21 3.01
N THR A 194 14.46 -0.40 2.86
CA THR A 194 15.47 0.24 3.73
C THR A 194 15.56 1.77 3.55
N LEU A 195 15.29 2.28 2.35
CA LEU A 195 15.37 3.73 2.06
C LEU A 195 14.03 4.45 2.19
N LEU A 196 12.94 3.73 2.47
CA LEU A 196 11.61 4.33 2.63
C LEU A 196 11.55 5.36 3.78
N PRO A 197 12.20 5.17 4.95
CA PRO A 197 12.23 6.18 6.01
C PRO A 197 12.93 7.48 5.59
N THR A 198 14.00 7.38 4.80
CA THR A 198 14.70 8.56 4.27
C THR A 198 13.78 9.38 3.36
N LEU A 199 13.07 8.71 2.45
CA LEU A 199 12.08 9.34 1.57
C LEU A 199 10.92 9.93 2.38
N TYR A 200 10.39 9.16 3.35
CA TYR A 200 9.32 9.60 4.24
C TYR A 200 9.67 10.91 4.94
N ASN A 201 10.83 10.97 5.61
CA ASN A 201 11.26 12.15 6.35
C ASN A 201 11.40 13.37 5.44
N ARG A 202 11.97 13.19 4.25
CA ARG A 202 12.12 14.26 3.25
C ARG A 202 10.77 14.81 2.81
N TYR A 203 9.87 13.93 2.38
CA TYR A 203 8.57 14.36 1.88
C TYR A 203 7.72 14.94 3.00
N ARG A 204 7.67 14.29 4.16
CA ARG A 204 6.89 14.74 5.31
C ARG A 204 7.31 16.13 5.81
N ALA A 205 8.60 16.45 5.78
CA ALA A 205 9.13 17.77 6.15
C ALA A 205 8.68 18.89 5.20
N THR A 206 8.32 18.55 3.96
CA THR A 206 7.92 19.52 2.93
C THR A 206 6.41 19.77 2.91
N LEU A 207 5.61 18.79 3.34
CA LEU A 207 4.15 18.84 3.27
C LEU A 207 3.54 19.73 4.36
N SER A 208 2.61 20.61 3.96
CA SER A 208 1.72 21.31 4.89
C SER A 208 0.73 20.34 5.56
N SER A 209 0.06 20.79 6.63
CA SER A 209 -0.99 20.01 7.29
C SER A 209 -2.13 19.62 6.34
N ASP A 210 -2.55 20.54 5.46
CA ASP A 210 -3.62 20.27 4.49
C ASP A 210 -3.17 19.24 3.45
N GLN A 211 -1.97 19.40 2.90
CA GLN A 211 -1.41 18.43 1.95
C GLN A 211 -1.23 17.06 2.59
N TRP A 212 -0.84 17.01 3.86
CA TRP A 212 -0.73 15.76 4.60
C TRP A 212 -2.10 15.08 4.78
N ALA A 213 -3.14 15.82 5.10
CA ALA A 213 -4.50 15.28 5.17
C ALA A 213 -4.97 14.74 3.81
N GLU A 214 -4.64 15.40 2.70
CA GLU A 214 -4.94 14.88 1.37
C GLU A 214 -4.18 13.59 1.06
N VAL A 215 -2.90 13.52 1.40
CA VAL A 215 -2.08 12.30 1.24
C VAL A 215 -2.71 11.14 1.98
N LEU A 216 -3.12 11.32 3.24
CA LEU A 216 -3.77 10.28 4.04
C LEU A 216 -5.07 9.81 3.38
N ALA A 217 -5.91 10.75 2.92
CA ALA A 217 -7.16 10.41 2.23
C ALA A 217 -6.92 9.63 0.93
N PHE A 218 -5.93 10.01 0.13
CA PHE A 218 -5.59 9.27 -1.10
C PHE A 218 -4.94 7.91 -0.81
N SER A 219 -4.12 7.81 0.22
CA SER A 219 -3.51 6.54 0.65
C SER A 219 -4.58 5.53 1.07
N GLU A 220 -5.55 5.98 1.89
CA GLU A 220 -6.69 5.16 2.31
C GLU A 220 -7.55 4.76 1.11
N ASN A 221 -7.89 5.69 0.22
CA ASN A 221 -8.67 5.40 -0.98
C ASN A 221 -7.99 4.34 -1.87
N ARG A 222 -6.66 4.40 -2.03
CA ARG A 222 -5.90 3.40 -2.80
C ARG A 222 -5.99 2.02 -2.19
N ALA A 223 -5.78 1.90 -0.88
CA ALA A 223 -5.89 0.63 -0.16
C ALA A 223 -7.32 0.08 -0.21
N VAL A 224 -8.33 0.93 0.01
CA VAL A 224 -9.74 0.52 -0.04
C VAL A 224 -10.15 0.10 -1.45
N PHE A 225 -9.81 0.91 -2.46
CA PHE A 225 -10.23 0.67 -3.84
C PHE A 225 -9.66 -0.62 -4.44
N ALA A 226 -8.40 -0.93 -4.10
CA ALA A 226 -7.71 -2.13 -4.55
C ALA A 226 -8.46 -3.44 -4.27
N ARG A 227 -9.36 -3.43 -3.27
CA ARG A 227 -10.11 -4.61 -2.83
C ARG A 227 -11.36 -4.90 -3.66
N PHE A 228 -11.82 -3.95 -4.47
CA PHE A 228 -13.07 -4.12 -5.23
C PHE A 228 -12.87 -4.96 -6.49
N PRO A 229 -13.92 -5.65 -6.97
CA PRO A 229 -13.85 -6.44 -8.20
C PRO A 229 -13.32 -5.67 -9.42
N ASP A 230 -13.69 -4.40 -9.55
CA ASP A 230 -13.30 -3.53 -10.67
C ASP A 230 -11.84 -3.04 -10.63
N TYR A 231 -11.09 -3.37 -9.58
CA TYR A 231 -9.66 -3.06 -9.54
C TYR A 231 -8.90 -3.95 -10.52
N GLU A 232 -8.16 -3.30 -11.41
CA GLU A 232 -7.34 -3.91 -12.45
C GLU A 232 -5.85 -3.71 -12.12
N PRO A 233 -5.14 -4.75 -11.62
CA PRO A 233 -3.77 -4.61 -11.08
C PRO A 233 -2.74 -4.04 -12.07
N ASN A 234 -2.92 -4.33 -13.36
CA ASN A 234 -2.02 -3.93 -14.45
C ASN A 234 -2.58 -2.77 -15.30
N SER A 235 -3.58 -2.05 -14.79
CA SER A 235 -4.21 -0.96 -15.52
C SER A 235 -3.24 0.19 -15.83
N ARG A 236 -3.29 0.69 -17.06
CA ARG A 236 -2.58 1.92 -17.47
C ARG A 236 -3.01 3.14 -16.66
N GLN A 237 -4.18 3.12 -16.01
CA GLN A 237 -4.64 4.21 -15.15
C GLN A 237 -3.75 4.42 -13.91
N LYS A 238 -2.99 3.41 -13.49
CA LYS A 238 -2.11 3.49 -12.33
C LYS A 238 -0.94 4.47 -12.48
N VAL A 239 -0.63 4.89 -13.71
CA VAL A 239 0.42 5.88 -14.01
C VAL A 239 0.03 7.29 -13.63
N PHE A 240 -1.27 7.58 -13.54
CA PHE A 240 -1.76 8.90 -13.19
C PHE A 240 -1.69 9.13 -11.69
N SER A 241 -1.41 10.37 -11.31
CA SER A 241 -1.41 10.75 -9.90
C SER A 241 -2.83 10.89 -9.35
N PRO A 242 -3.01 10.78 -8.02
CA PRO A 242 -4.33 10.95 -7.40
C PRO A 242 -4.99 12.32 -7.59
N TRP A 243 -4.21 13.34 -7.97
CA TRP A 243 -4.72 14.69 -8.27
C TRP A 243 -5.12 14.86 -9.73
N TRP A 244 -4.90 13.85 -10.58
CA TRP A 244 -5.24 13.94 -12.00
C TRP A 244 -6.71 13.53 -12.22
N PRO A 245 -7.54 14.33 -12.93
CA PRO A 245 -8.98 14.10 -13.07
C PRO A 245 -9.38 12.73 -13.64
N GLU A 246 -8.53 12.15 -14.48
CA GLU A 246 -8.78 10.84 -15.12
C GLU A 246 -8.41 9.67 -14.21
N SER A 247 -7.77 9.91 -13.06
CA SER A 247 -7.38 8.84 -12.12
C SER A 247 -8.59 8.31 -11.33
N ASN A 248 -8.60 7.00 -11.08
CA ASN A 248 -9.61 6.37 -10.23
C ASN A 248 -9.66 7.01 -8.82
N ASP A 249 -8.48 7.32 -8.26
CA ASP A 249 -8.33 7.98 -6.96
C ASP A 249 -9.08 9.33 -6.90
N TYR A 250 -8.95 10.14 -7.96
CA TYR A 250 -9.64 11.43 -8.06
C TYR A 250 -11.15 11.23 -8.18
N GLN A 251 -11.59 10.31 -9.05
CA GLN A 251 -13.01 10.05 -9.28
C GLN A 251 -13.72 9.54 -8.01
N LEU A 252 -13.07 8.64 -7.26
CA LEU A 252 -13.60 8.15 -5.98
C LEU A 252 -13.71 9.27 -4.95
N ARG A 253 -12.67 10.11 -4.82
CA ARG A 253 -12.70 11.27 -3.91
C ARG A 253 -13.81 12.24 -4.29
N ALA A 254 -13.96 12.56 -5.57
CA ALA A 254 -15.00 13.46 -6.08
C ALA A 254 -16.41 12.90 -5.82
N ALA A 255 -16.62 11.60 -6.05
CA ALA A 255 -17.89 10.95 -5.80
C ALA A 255 -18.22 10.87 -4.30
N ALA A 256 -17.23 10.61 -3.44
CA ALA A 256 -17.40 10.65 -1.99
C ALA A 256 -17.74 12.05 -1.49
N ALA A 257 -17.11 13.09 -2.03
CA ALA A 257 -17.43 14.48 -1.71
C ALA A 257 -18.86 14.84 -2.10
N LYS A 258 -19.31 14.41 -3.28
CA LYS A 258 -20.69 14.60 -3.76
C LYS A 258 -21.72 13.92 -2.86
N LEU A 259 -21.46 12.67 -2.43
CA LEU A 259 -22.36 11.99 -1.49
C LEU A 259 -22.47 12.73 -0.15
N LYS A 260 -21.36 13.28 0.37
CA LYS A 260 -21.38 14.08 1.59
C LYS A 260 -22.17 15.38 1.41
N SER A 261 -22.03 16.05 0.27
CA SER A 261 -22.82 17.26 -0.01
C SER A 261 -24.31 16.96 -0.16
N ASP A 262 -24.66 15.87 -0.85
CA ASP A 262 -26.06 15.47 -1.05
C ASP A 262 -26.73 15.07 0.28
N ALA A 263 -25.99 14.37 1.15
CA ALA A 263 -26.43 14.04 2.51
C ALA A 263 -26.62 15.29 3.38
N ALA A 264 -25.74 16.29 3.25
CA ALA A 264 -25.86 17.56 3.98
C ALA A 264 -26.98 18.47 3.44
N ALA A 265 -27.33 18.35 2.16
CA ALA A 265 -28.36 19.15 1.50
C ALA A 265 -29.79 18.60 1.71
N THR A 266 -29.94 17.41 2.27
CA THR A 266 -31.25 16.81 2.58
C THR A 266 -31.63 17.12 4.03
N PRO A 267 -32.55 18.07 4.32
CA PRO A 267 -32.94 18.35 5.70
C PRO A 267 -33.77 17.17 6.21
N SER A 268 -33.37 16.61 7.36
CA SER A 268 -34.19 15.64 8.10
C SER A 268 -35.57 16.25 8.36
N LYS A 269 -36.60 15.74 7.67
CA LYS A 269 -38.00 15.88 8.08
C LYS A 269 -38.27 14.80 9.13
N ASP A 270 -37.72 14.97 10.33
CA ASP A 270 -38.24 14.41 11.58
C ASP A 270 -37.38 14.95 12.73
N ALA A 271 -37.77 16.12 13.22
CA ALA A 271 -37.19 16.74 14.40
C ALA A 271 -38.08 16.48 15.62
N THR A 272 -38.06 15.24 16.15
CA THR A 272 -38.39 14.95 17.55
C THR A 272 -37.68 13.68 18.02
N ALA A 273 -36.39 13.80 18.35
CA ALA A 273 -35.72 13.09 19.46
C ALA A 273 -34.20 13.39 19.43
N LEU A 274 -33.67 13.90 20.54
CA LEU A 274 -32.26 13.75 20.91
C LEU A 274 -32.10 12.37 21.61
N PRO A 275 -30.93 11.69 21.58
CA PRO A 275 -29.61 12.32 21.76
C PRO A 275 -28.42 11.78 20.94
N LYS A 276 -27.35 12.61 20.94
CA LYS A 276 -25.90 12.32 20.93
C LYS A 276 -25.40 11.06 20.19
N GLU A 277 -24.72 11.28 19.06
CA GLU A 277 -23.32 10.90 18.82
C GLU A 277 -22.89 11.42 17.43
N ALA A 278 -21.74 12.09 17.35
CA ALA A 278 -21.16 12.54 16.09
C ALA A 278 -20.45 11.34 15.44
N GLY A 279 -21.20 10.59 14.61
CA GLY A 279 -20.71 9.42 13.90
C GLY A 279 -19.90 9.78 12.65
N SER A 280 -18.67 9.28 12.60
CA SER A 280 -17.81 9.21 11.42
C SER A 280 -18.53 8.58 10.22
N VAL A 281 -18.25 9.07 9.01
CA VAL A 281 -18.64 8.43 7.75
C VAL A 281 -18.15 6.98 7.78
N THR A 282 -19.08 6.01 7.88
CA THR A 282 -18.76 4.59 8.07
C THR A 282 -18.36 3.91 6.76
N GLU A 283 -17.58 2.83 6.90
CA GLU A 283 -17.10 1.89 5.87
C GLU A 283 -18.16 1.54 4.81
N SER A 284 -19.44 1.49 5.22
CA SER A 284 -20.60 1.21 4.35
C SER A 284 -20.80 2.21 3.20
N SER A 285 -20.37 3.47 3.37
CA SER A 285 -20.57 4.53 2.37
C SER A 285 -19.55 4.45 1.23
N LEU A 286 -18.33 3.99 1.52
CA LEU A 286 -17.28 3.77 0.51
C LEU A 286 -17.54 2.49 -0.28
N ASP A 287 -18.00 1.42 0.38
CA ASP A 287 -18.42 0.17 -0.28
C ASP A 287 -19.62 0.40 -1.22
N ALA A 288 -20.59 1.21 -0.78
CA ALA A 288 -21.74 1.59 -1.61
C ALA A 288 -21.36 2.49 -2.80
N LEU A 289 -20.30 3.31 -2.66
CA LEU A 289 -19.82 4.19 -3.70
C LEU A 289 -19.08 3.43 -4.81
N ALA A 290 -18.20 2.50 -4.44
CA ALA A 290 -17.52 1.65 -5.42
C ALA A 290 -18.51 0.77 -6.21
N ALA A 291 -19.54 0.24 -5.55
CA ALA A 291 -20.60 -0.54 -6.19
C ALA A 291 -21.56 0.28 -7.09
N ARG A 292 -21.51 1.60 -7.02
CA ARG A 292 -22.28 2.51 -7.89
C ARG A 292 -21.48 2.95 -9.10
N THR A 293 -20.18 3.21 -8.95
CA THR A 293 -19.29 3.57 -10.07
C THR A 293 -19.15 2.41 -11.07
N SER A 294 -19.17 1.16 -10.58
CA SER A 294 -19.19 -0.06 -11.41
C SER A 294 -20.42 -0.19 -12.32
N ARG A 295 -21.56 0.39 -11.93
CA ARG A 295 -22.79 0.39 -12.76
C ARG A 295 -22.79 1.47 -13.84
N ILE A 296 -22.05 2.56 -13.63
CA ILE A 296 -21.94 3.65 -14.61
C ILE A 296 -20.99 3.22 -15.75
N SER A 297 -19.89 2.52 -15.45
CA SER A 297 -18.95 2.02 -16.47
C SER A 297 -19.53 0.94 -17.39
N VAL A 298 -20.54 0.19 -16.93
CA VAL A 298 -21.24 -0.83 -17.72
C VAL A 298 -22.32 -0.23 -18.63
N THR A 299 -22.90 0.92 -18.25
CA THR A 299 -23.97 1.57 -19.05
C THR A 299 -23.44 2.41 -20.21
N ASP A 300 -22.18 2.88 -20.16
CA ASP A 300 -21.55 3.64 -21.24
C ASP A 300 -20.89 2.77 -22.34
N LYS A 301 -20.84 1.44 -22.18
CA LYS A 301 -20.26 0.52 -23.19
C LYS A 301 -21.25 -0.02 -24.23
N ASN A 302 -22.54 0.33 -24.16
CA ASN A 302 -23.58 -0.18 -25.07
C ASN A 302 -24.07 0.84 -26.14
N LEU A 303 -23.31 1.90 -26.42
CA LEU A 303 -23.65 2.86 -27.49
C LEU A 303 -22.43 3.16 -28.38
N ALA A 304 -21.96 2.17 -29.15
CA ALA A 304 -21.21 2.39 -30.38
C ALA A 304 -21.02 1.07 -31.15
N GLU A 305 -22.06 0.61 -31.85
CA GLU A 305 -21.87 -0.17 -33.08
C GLU A 305 -22.04 0.79 -34.27
N PRO A 306 -21.12 0.84 -35.24
CA PRO A 306 -21.42 1.44 -36.53
C PRO A 306 -21.93 0.37 -37.50
N ASP A 307 -23.10 0.63 -38.07
CA ASP A 307 -23.60 -0.01 -39.29
C ASP A 307 -22.61 0.19 -40.45
N SER A 308 -22.42 -0.90 -41.21
CA SER A 308 -21.92 -1.03 -42.60
C SER A 308 -20.58 -0.40 -43.00
#